data_AF-A0A087I713-F1
#
_entry.id   AF-A0A087I713-F1
#
_cell.length_a   1.000
_cell.length_b   1.000
_cell.length_c   1.000
_cell.angle_alpha   90.00
_cell.angle_beta   90.00
_cell.angle_gamma   90.00
#
_symmetry.space_group_name_H-M   'P 1'
#
loop_
_entity.id
_entity.type
_entity.pdbx_description
1 polymer ?
#
loop_
_entity_poly.entity_id
_entity_poly.type
_entity_poly.pdbx_seq_one_letter_code
_entity_poly.pdbx_strand_id
1 'polypeptide(L)'
;MKRFVVALMLASTSSFALAANDQCLAQKYDAYIDASLNWYSDLAELTSSKYPDLTEVSNWFLEGRKHHFELNRAAVHYYLKHDPSRVSVDKPIESWLQLEQSDIKQLASRSDELGEIAQRTFNDRQAANHEKNYELRSAFADLLSHPQQIDTALSRYNKAIAKVDEVKCQ
;
A
#
# COMPACT_ATOMS: atom_id res chain seq x y z
N MET A 1 14.27 -44.95 44.12
CA MET A 1 14.79 -44.52 42.81
C MET A 1 13.66 -44.52 41.78
N LYS A 2 13.73 -43.61 40.79
CA LYS A 2 12.85 -43.39 39.64
C LYS A 2 11.66 -42.44 39.87
N ARG A 3 11.99 -41.14 39.89
CA ARG A 3 11.12 -40.05 39.40
C ARG A 3 11.48 -39.80 37.94
N PHE A 4 10.54 -40.03 37.03
CA PHE A 4 10.59 -39.83 35.58
C PHE A 4 9.10 -39.83 35.18
N VAL A 5 8.49 -38.93 34.41
CA VAL A 5 8.86 -37.81 33.53
C VAL A 5 7.61 -36.93 33.50
N VAL A 6 7.72 -35.62 33.74
CA VAL A 6 6.76 -34.64 33.20
C VAL A 6 7.58 -33.46 32.73
N ALA A 7 8.02 -33.51 31.47
CA ALA A 7 8.60 -32.36 30.78
C ALA A 7 8.53 -32.62 29.27
N LEU A 8 7.35 -32.50 28.67
CA LEU A 8 7.23 -32.42 27.21
C LEU A 8 5.92 -31.70 26.80
N MET A 9 5.77 -30.41 27.12
CA MET A 9 4.71 -29.55 26.55
C MET A 9 5.14 -28.07 26.50
N LEU A 10 6.28 -27.74 25.87
CA LEU A 10 6.74 -26.34 25.72
C LEU A 10 7.22 -26.00 24.30
N ALA A 11 7.05 -26.87 23.31
CA ALA A 11 7.61 -26.67 21.96
C ALA A 11 6.60 -26.12 20.92
N SER A 12 5.32 -25.93 21.27
CA SER A 12 4.28 -25.53 20.31
C SER A 12 3.88 -24.04 20.35
N THR A 13 4.51 -23.20 21.17
CA THR A 13 4.14 -21.78 21.30
C THR A 13 4.80 -20.86 20.27
N SER A 14 5.91 -21.28 19.65
CA SER A 14 6.72 -20.41 18.79
C SER A 14 6.05 -20.05 17.46
N SER A 15 5.26 -20.95 16.88
CA SER A 15 4.57 -20.70 15.59
C SER A 15 3.42 -19.70 15.70
N PHE A 16 2.77 -19.61 16.87
CA PHE A 16 1.68 -18.65 17.10
C PHE A 16 2.19 -17.21 17.23
N ALA A 17 3.38 -17.02 17.81
CA ALA A 17 4.01 -15.70 17.93
C ALA A 17 4.38 -15.12 16.56
N LEU A 18 4.98 -15.93 15.66
CA LEU A 18 5.34 -15.49 14.32
C LEU A 18 4.12 -15.10 13.47
N ALA A 19 3.07 -15.93 13.47
CA ALA A 19 1.85 -15.62 12.72
C ALA A 19 1.14 -14.35 13.21
N ALA A 20 1.17 -14.09 14.52
CA ALA A 20 0.63 -12.85 15.09
C ALA A 20 1.45 -11.62 14.69
N ASN A 21 2.78 -11.75 14.58
CA ASN A 21 3.65 -10.68 14.12
C ASN A 21 3.40 -10.34 12.65
N ASP A 22 3.35 -11.34 11.78
CA ASP A 22 3.08 -11.15 10.35
C ASP A 22 1.72 -10.48 10.12
N GLN A 23 0.71 -10.88 10.90
CA GLN A 23 -0.61 -10.24 10.85
C GLN A 23 -0.55 -8.77 11.30
N CYS A 24 0.20 -8.45 12.37
CA CYS A 24 0.40 -7.07 12.79
C CYS A 24 1.10 -6.23 11.70
N LEU A 25 2.17 -6.77 11.11
CA LEU A 25 2.93 -6.10 10.04
C LEU A 25 2.04 -5.85 8.82
N ALA A 26 1.25 -6.84 8.42
CA ALA A 26 0.29 -6.72 7.33
C ALA A 26 -0.76 -5.63 7.59
N GLN A 27 -1.38 -5.63 8.78
CA GLN A 27 -2.36 -4.61 9.17
C GLN A 27 -1.76 -3.21 9.27
N LYS A 28 -0.51 -3.10 9.75
CA LYS A 28 0.22 -1.85 9.77
C LYS A 28 0.41 -1.30 8.35
N TYR A 29 0.76 -2.17 7.41
CA TYR A 29 0.90 -1.81 6.01
C TYR A 29 -0.45 -1.44 5.38
N ASP A 30 -1.52 -2.18 5.67
CA ASP A 30 -2.89 -1.86 5.22
C ASP A 30 -3.31 -0.45 5.63
N ALA A 31 -3.04 -0.07 6.88
CA ALA A 31 -3.34 1.27 7.38
C ALA A 31 -2.54 2.37 6.66
N TYR A 32 -1.28 2.10 6.29
CA TYR A 32 -0.49 3.00 5.43
C TYR A 32 -1.09 3.13 4.03
N ILE A 33 -1.52 2.01 3.44
CA ILE A 33 -2.18 2.00 2.13
C ILE A 33 -3.48 2.81 2.17
N ASP A 34 -4.31 2.62 3.20
CA ASP A 34 -5.57 3.35 3.38
C ASP A 34 -5.34 4.85 3.54
N ALA A 35 -4.34 5.24 4.35
CA ALA A 35 -3.95 6.64 4.49
C ALA A 35 -3.53 7.24 3.14
N SER A 36 -2.72 6.51 2.38
CA SER A 36 -2.23 6.93 1.06
C SER A 36 -3.36 7.06 0.05
N LEU A 37 -4.30 6.10 -0.01
CA LEU A 37 -5.44 6.16 -0.93
C LEU A 37 -6.38 7.31 -0.60
N ASN A 38 -6.65 7.57 0.68
CA ASN A 38 -7.44 8.72 1.10
C ASN A 38 -6.77 10.05 0.70
N TRP A 39 -5.45 10.14 0.83
CA TRP A 39 -4.70 11.31 0.37
C TRP A 39 -4.86 11.56 -1.13
N TYR A 40 -4.68 10.54 -1.98
CA TYR A 40 -4.88 10.71 -3.42
C TYR A 40 -6.34 10.97 -3.80
N SER A 41 -7.29 10.40 -3.06
CA SER A 41 -8.72 10.68 -3.25
C SER A 41 -9.03 12.16 -2.95
N ASP A 42 -8.50 12.72 -1.86
CA ASP A 42 -8.67 14.13 -1.53
C ASP A 42 -8.08 15.03 -2.60
N LEU A 43 -6.88 14.73 -3.08
CA LEU A 43 -6.25 15.51 -4.15
C LEU A 43 -7.10 15.49 -5.42
N ALA A 44 -7.60 14.33 -5.83
CA ALA A 44 -8.46 14.19 -7.00
C ALA A 44 -9.78 14.97 -6.82
N GLU A 45 -10.39 14.92 -5.65
CA GLU A 45 -11.64 15.65 -5.34
C GLU A 45 -11.42 17.17 -5.32
N LEU A 46 -10.38 17.65 -4.65
CA LEU A 46 -10.03 19.07 -4.60
C LEU A 46 -9.73 19.62 -6.00
N THR A 47 -8.95 18.88 -6.80
CA THR A 47 -8.66 19.26 -8.18
C THR A 47 -9.90 19.25 -9.06
N SER A 48 -10.76 18.22 -8.96
CA SER A 48 -12.01 18.15 -9.74
C SER A 48 -13.01 19.24 -9.34
N SER A 49 -13.03 19.61 -8.07
CA SER A 49 -13.87 20.72 -7.57
C SER A 49 -13.41 22.06 -8.11
N LYS A 50 -12.10 22.29 -8.20
CA LYS A 50 -11.51 23.53 -8.75
C LYS A 50 -11.54 23.57 -10.28
N TYR A 51 -11.39 22.42 -10.92
CA TYR A 51 -11.33 22.26 -12.38
C TYR A 51 -12.26 21.12 -12.83
N PRO A 52 -13.57 21.38 -12.99
CA PRO A 52 -14.54 20.33 -13.34
C PRO A 52 -14.21 19.57 -14.62
N ASP A 53 -13.60 20.23 -15.60
CA ASP A 53 -13.14 19.61 -16.86
C ASP A 53 -12.00 18.58 -16.68
N LEU A 54 -11.41 18.50 -15.48
CA LEU A 54 -10.40 17.50 -15.11
C LEU A 54 -10.97 16.32 -14.31
N THR A 55 -12.29 16.26 -14.09
CA THR A 55 -12.91 15.19 -13.28
C THR A 55 -12.62 13.80 -13.85
N GLU A 56 -12.79 13.62 -15.16
CA GLU A 56 -12.55 12.32 -15.82
C GLU A 56 -11.10 11.84 -15.64
N VAL A 57 -10.13 12.71 -15.95
CA VAL A 57 -8.71 12.37 -15.81
C VAL A 57 -8.29 12.18 -14.35
N SER A 58 -8.92 12.90 -13.42
CA SER A 58 -8.69 12.73 -11.98
C SER A 58 -9.17 11.36 -11.49
N ASN A 59 -10.33 10.91 -11.96
CA ASN A 59 -10.85 9.57 -11.67
C ASN A 59 -9.97 8.47 -12.30
N TRP A 60 -9.54 8.66 -13.56
CA TRP A 60 -8.60 7.76 -14.23
C TRP A 60 -7.29 7.63 -13.44
N PHE A 61 -6.72 8.76 -13.00
CA PHE A 61 -5.52 8.76 -12.17
C PHE A 61 -5.74 8.04 -10.84
N LEU A 62 -6.84 8.32 -10.15
CA LEU A 62 -7.16 7.71 -8.86
C LEU A 62 -7.32 6.20 -8.98
N GLU A 63 -7.94 5.72 -10.06
CA GLU A 63 -8.10 4.28 -10.31
C GLU A 63 -6.75 3.58 -10.51
N GLY A 64 -5.84 4.19 -11.29
CA GLY A 64 -4.47 3.68 -11.42
C GLY A 64 -3.71 3.68 -10.08
N ARG A 65 -3.92 4.67 -9.22
CA ARG A 65 -3.36 4.68 -7.86
C ARG A 65 -3.94 3.56 -7.00
N LYS A 66 -5.25 3.30 -7.07
CA LYS A 66 -5.88 2.17 -6.37
C LYS A 66 -5.29 0.84 -6.79
N HIS A 67 -5.21 0.55 -8.09
CA HIS A 67 -4.61 -0.69 -8.56
C HIS A 67 -3.17 -0.87 -8.06
N HIS A 68 -2.34 0.18 -8.15
CA HIS A 68 -0.98 0.16 -7.63
C HIS A 68 -0.91 -0.17 -6.13
N PHE A 69 -1.72 0.50 -5.32
CA PHE A 69 -1.69 0.31 -3.88
C PHE A 69 -2.30 -1.01 -3.43
N GLU A 70 -3.34 -1.51 -4.11
CA GLU A 70 -3.90 -2.84 -3.86
C GLU A 70 -2.92 -3.95 -4.24
N LEU A 71 -2.15 -3.78 -5.31
CA LEU A 71 -1.03 -4.69 -5.62
C LEU A 71 0.00 -4.69 -4.48
N ASN A 72 0.41 -3.51 -4.03
CA ASN A 72 1.38 -3.42 -2.94
C ASN A 72 0.85 -4.08 -1.66
N ARG A 73 -0.44 -3.86 -1.35
CA ARG A 73 -1.11 -4.49 -0.21
C ARG A 73 -1.04 -6.01 -0.31
N ALA A 74 -1.54 -6.57 -1.41
CA ALA A 74 -1.55 -8.02 -1.63
C ALA A 74 -0.13 -8.62 -1.65
N ALA A 75 0.84 -7.91 -2.24
CA ALA A 75 2.23 -8.34 -2.29
C ALA A 75 2.88 -8.37 -0.90
N VAL A 76 2.67 -7.36 -0.04
CA VAL A 76 3.19 -7.40 1.34
C VAL A 76 2.59 -8.56 2.13
N HIS A 77 1.26 -8.74 2.05
CA HIS A 77 0.59 -9.87 2.71
C HIS A 77 1.15 -11.23 2.26
N TYR A 78 1.41 -11.37 0.96
CA TYR A 78 2.02 -12.57 0.40
C TYR A 78 3.47 -12.75 0.87
N TYR A 79 4.31 -11.73 0.73
CA TYR A 79 5.73 -11.84 1.03
C TYR A 79 6.03 -12.03 2.51
N LEU A 80 5.27 -11.41 3.42
CA LEU A 80 5.41 -11.67 4.86
C LEU A 80 5.27 -13.16 5.19
N LYS A 81 4.47 -13.92 4.43
CA LYS A 81 4.25 -15.36 4.66
C LYS A 81 5.20 -16.27 3.87
N HIS A 82 5.58 -15.84 2.67
CA HIS A 82 6.24 -16.72 1.69
C HIS A 82 7.71 -16.36 1.41
N ASP A 83 8.07 -15.09 1.49
CA ASP A 83 9.44 -14.61 1.31
C ASP A 83 9.64 -13.27 2.06
N PRO A 84 9.82 -13.30 3.39
CA PRO A 84 9.87 -12.08 4.21
C PRO A 84 11.04 -11.15 3.84
N SER A 85 12.07 -11.67 3.16
CA SER A 85 13.20 -10.87 2.69
C SER A 85 12.81 -9.79 1.67
N ARG A 86 11.62 -9.93 1.06
CA ARG A 86 11.03 -8.97 0.12
C ARG A 86 10.32 -7.81 0.82
N VAL A 87 10.20 -7.84 2.16
CA VAL A 87 9.57 -6.79 2.97
C VAL A 87 10.58 -6.24 3.97
N SER A 88 11.07 -5.03 3.72
CA SER A 88 12.11 -4.38 4.53
C SER A 88 11.51 -3.67 5.76
N VAL A 89 11.06 -4.45 6.74
CA VAL A 89 10.34 -3.93 7.93
C VAL A 89 11.18 -3.03 8.85
N ASP A 90 12.49 -2.97 8.64
CA ASP A 90 13.45 -2.07 9.30
C ASP A 90 13.49 -0.66 8.68
N LYS A 91 12.85 -0.47 7.52
CA LYS A 91 12.76 0.81 6.81
C LYS A 91 11.49 1.57 7.19
N PRO A 92 11.40 2.87 6.86
CA PRO A 92 10.12 3.58 6.84
C PRO A 92 9.07 2.80 6.03
N ILE A 93 7.80 2.86 6.46
CA ILE A 93 6.76 1.96 5.95
C ILE A 93 6.52 2.09 4.45
N GLU A 94 6.66 3.30 3.91
CA GLU A 94 6.58 3.60 2.50
C GLU A 94 7.68 2.93 1.66
N SER A 95 8.74 2.46 2.31
CA SER A 95 9.89 1.78 1.71
C SER A 95 9.95 0.28 2.02
N TRP A 96 8.93 -0.28 2.68
CA TRP A 96 8.91 -1.72 2.99
C TRP A 96 8.91 -2.60 1.74
N LEU A 97 8.18 -2.19 0.71
CA LEU A 97 8.04 -2.92 -0.54
C LEU A 97 8.57 -2.08 -1.70
N GLN A 98 9.42 -2.68 -2.52
CA GLN A 98 9.86 -2.13 -3.79
C GLN A 98 9.57 -3.16 -4.89
N LEU A 99 8.66 -2.81 -5.79
CA LEU A 99 8.32 -3.62 -6.96
C LEU A 99 8.74 -2.90 -8.23
N GLU A 100 9.74 -3.45 -8.90
CA GLU A 100 10.18 -3.01 -10.23
C GLU A 100 9.22 -3.51 -11.31
N GLN A 101 9.32 -2.95 -12.52
CA GLN A 101 8.49 -3.40 -13.65
C GLN A 101 8.64 -4.91 -13.93
N SER A 102 9.85 -5.45 -13.75
CA SER A 102 10.12 -6.89 -13.89
C SER A 102 9.40 -7.73 -12.84
N ASP A 103 9.34 -7.25 -11.58
CA ASP A 103 8.63 -7.94 -10.50
C ASP A 103 7.14 -8.00 -10.79
N ILE A 104 6.53 -6.87 -11.20
CA ILE A 104 5.10 -6.82 -11.51
C ILE A 104 4.76 -7.71 -12.69
N LYS A 105 5.61 -7.73 -13.73
CA LYS A 105 5.44 -8.64 -14.87
C LYS A 105 5.48 -10.11 -14.42
N GLN A 106 6.38 -10.46 -13.50
CA GLN A 106 6.46 -11.82 -12.96
C GLN A 106 5.21 -12.15 -12.13
N LEU A 107 4.79 -11.26 -11.23
CA LEU A 107 3.57 -11.43 -10.43
C LEU A 107 2.34 -11.59 -11.34
N ALA A 108 2.23 -10.79 -12.40
CA ALA A 108 1.12 -10.85 -13.35
C ALA A 108 1.03 -12.19 -14.12
N SER A 109 2.13 -12.96 -14.21
CA SER A 109 2.10 -14.29 -14.85
C SER A 109 1.53 -15.41 -13.96
N ARG A 110 1.19 -15.11 -12.70
CA ARG A 110 0.55 -16.06 -11.79
C ARG A 110 -0.91 -16.25 -12.16
N SER A 111 -1.47 -17.40 -11.78
CA SER A 111 -2.87 -17.76 -12.02
C SER A 111 -3.75 -17.68 -10.76
N ASP A 112 -3.29 -16.99 -9.73
CA ASP A 112 -4.01 -16.79 -8.47
C ASP A 112 -4.43 -15.33 -8.29
N GLU A 113 -5.11 -15.03 -7.18
CA GLU A 113 -5.64 -13.69 -6.90
C GLU A 113 -4.56 -12.59 -6.95
N LEU A 114 -3.35 -12.87 -6.43
CA LEU A 114 -2.23 -11.94 -6.53
C LEU A 114 -1.83 -11.69 -7.99
N GLY A 115 -1.86 -12.74 -8.82
CA GLY A 115 -1.66 -12.62 -10.26
C GLY A 115 -2.68 -11.73 -10.95
N GLU A 116 -3.96 -11.89 -10.62
CA GLU A 116 -5.03 -11.04 -11.18
C GLU A 116 -4.89 -9.58 -10.77
N ILE A 117 -4.54 -9.31 -9.51
CA ILE A 117 -4.26 -7.95 -9.01
C ILE A 117 -3.05 -7.34 -9.72
N ALA A 118 -1.96 -8.11 -9.85
CA ALA A 118 -0.75 -7.65 -10.54
C ALA A 118 -0.99 -7.40 -12.03
N GLN A 119 -1.82 -8.22 -12.68
CA GLN A 119 -2.17 -8.07 -14.09
C GLN A 119 -2.91 -6.75 -14.35
N ARG A 120 -3.79 -6.30 -13.43
CA ARG A 120 -4.43 -4.98 -13.54
C ARG A 120 -3.40 -3.85 -13.53
N THR A 121 -2.52 -3.83 -12.54
CA THR A 121 -1.45 -2.81 -12.45
C THR A 121 -0.50 -2.88 -13.64
N PHE A 122 -0.17 -4.07 -14.11
CA PHE A 122 0.66 -4.25 -15.31
C PHE A 122 -0.03 -3.62 -16.52
N ASN A 123 -1.31 -3.90 -16.73
CA ASN A 123 -2.09 -3.35 -17.84
C ASN A 123 -2.16 -1.82 -17.78
N ASP A 124 -2.36 -1.23 -16.60
CA ASP A 124 -2.38 0.23 -16.43
C ASP A 124 -1.06 0.87 -16.89
N ARG A 125 0.08 0.24 -16.58
CA ARG A 125 1.41 0.72 -16.98
C ARG A 125 1.67 0.59 -18.48
N GLN A 126 0.96 -0.31 -19.16
CA GLN A 126 1.04 -0.49 -20.61
C GLN A 126 0.03 0.36 -21.37
N ALA A 127 -0.99 0.90 -20.70
CA ALA A 127 -2.04 1.68 -21.32
C ALA A 127 -1.50 3.02 -21.86
N ALA A 128 -2.18 3.54 -22.88
CA ALA A 128 -1.95 4.92 -23.30
C ALA A 128 -2.36 5.87 -22.17
N ASN A 129 -1.58 6.94 -21.99
CA ASN A 129 -1.94 7.98 -21.04
C ASN A 129 -3.26 8.66 -21.46
N HIS A 130 -4.06 9.05 -20.48
CA HIS A 130 -5.21 9.90 -20.71
C HIS A 130 -4.79 11.23 -21.38
N GLU A 131 -5.57 11.74 -22.33
CA GLU A 131 -5.22 12.93 -23.12
C GLU A 131 -4.89 14.15 -22.24
N LYS A 132 -5.70 14.36 -21.18
CA LYS A 132 -5.53 15.45 -20.19
C LYS A 132 -4.52 15.17 -19.05
N ASN A 133 -3.67 14.15 -19.16
CA ASN A 133 -2.76 13.77 -18.07
C ASN A 133 -1.77 14.89 -17.71
N TYR A 134 -1.33 15.68 -18.68
CA TYR A 134 -0.40 16.79 -18.44
C TYR A 134 -1.06 17.94 -17.67
N GLU A 135 -2.30 18.27 -18.03
CA GLU A 135 -3.13 19.28 -17.38
C GLU A 135 -3.42 18.87 -15.94
N LEU A 136 -3.76 17.60 -15.70
CA LEU A 136 -3.94 17.09 -14.34
C LEU A 136 -2.66 17.25 -13.50
N ARG A 137 -1.50 16.87 -14.04
CA ARG A 137 -0.22 17.01 -13.34
C ARG A 137 0.10 18.47 -13.01
N SER A 138 -0.22 19.38 -13.92
CA SER A 138 -0.05 20.81 -13.71
C SER A 138 -1.01 21.33 -12.62
N ALA A 139 -2.26 20.88 -12.63
CA ALA A 139 -3.25 21.22 -11.60
C ALA A 139 -2.86 20.69 -10.21
N PHE A 140 -2.30 19.48 -10.12
CA PHE A 140 -1.76 18.96 -8.87
C PHE A 140 -0.55 19.76 -8.39
N ALA A 141 0.38 20.13 -9.27
CA ALA A 141 1.53 20.95 -8.89
C ALA A 141 1.08 22.32 -8.34
N ASP A 142 0.11 22.97 -8.99
CA ASP A 142 -0.52 24.19 -8.49
C ASP A 142 -1.15 23.96 -7.11
N LEU A 143 -2.03 22.97 -6.97
CA LEU A 143 -2.70 22.64 -5.71
C LEU A 143 -1.71 22.43 -4.56
N LEU A 144 -0.65 21.64 -4.79
CA LEU A 144 0.36 21.28 -3.79
C LEU A 144 1.27 22.48 -3.41
N SER A 145 1.39 23.48 -4.27
CA SER A 145 2.12 24.72 -3.95
C SER A 145 1.32 25.70 -3.07
N HIS A 146 0.02 25.43 -2.84
CA HIS A 146 -0.87 26.24 -2.03
C HIS A 146 -1.31 25.46 -0.77
N PRO A 147 -0.47 25.37 0.28
CA PRO A 147 -0.70 24.48 1.41
C PRO A 147 -2.04 24.71 2.14
N GLN A 148 -2.54 25.94 2.13
CA GLN A 148 -3.85 26.27 2.70
C GLN A 148 -5.02 25.58 1.99
N GLN A 149 -4.88 25.27 0.69
CA GLN A 149 -5.91 24.57 -0.10
C GLN A 149 -5.97 23.06 0.21
N ILE A 150 -4.89 22.51 0.78
CA ILE A 150 -4.78 21.08 1.10
C ILE A 150 -4.73 20.81 2.61
N ASP A 151 -4.78 21.84 3.46
CA ASP A 151 -4.49 21.72 4.90
C ASP A 151 -5.34 20.65 5.60
N THR A 152 -6.64 20.61 5.31
CA THR A 152 -7.54 19.59 5.89
C THR A 152 -7.16 18.17 5.46
N ALA A 153 -6.90 17.96 4.16
CA ALA A 153 -6.50 16.67 3.62
C ALA A 153 -5.13 16.24 4.16
N LEU A 154 -4.16 17.16 4.19
CA LEU A 154 -2.79 16.93 4.63
C LEU A 154 -2.76 16.62 6.13
N SER A 155 -3.51 17.36 6.95
CA SER A 155 -3.63 17.12 8.39
C SER A 155 -4.22 15.74 8.68
N ARG A 156 -5.24 15.33 7.91
CA ARG A 156 -5.83 14.00 8.02
C ARG A 156 -4.84 12.89 7.66
N TYR A 157 -4.11 13.06 6.55
CA TYR A 157 -3.06 12.13 6.13
C TYR A 157 -1.96 12.01 7.20
N ASN A 158 -1.40 13.14 7.65
CA ASN A 158 -0.33 13.16 8.65
C ASN A 158 -0.78 12.50 9.96
N LYS A 159 -2.01 12.72 10.41
CA LYS A 159 -2.57 12.06 11.59
C LYS A 159 -2.72 10.55 11.39
N ALA A 160 -3.06 10.09 10.19
CA ALA A 160 -3.13 8.66 9.88
C ALA A 160 -1.74 8.02 9.88
N ILE A 161 -0.75 8.66 9.24
CA ILE A 161 0.64 8.17 9.23
C ILE A 161 1.24 8.14 10.65
N ALA A 162 1.03 9.16 11.47
CA ALA A 162 1.50 9.16 12.85
C ALA A 162 0.99 7.95 13.65
N LYS A 163 -0.28 7.57 13.45
CA LYS A 163 -0.85 6.36 14.07
C LYS A 163 -0.20 5.08 13.55
N VAL A 164 0.10 5.02 12.26
CA VAL A 164 0.81 3.87 11.66
C VAL A 164 2.20 3.72 12.28
N ASP A 165 2.94 4.82 12.48
CA ASP A 165 4.29 4.81 13.05
C ASP A 165 4.34 4.36 14.52
N GLU A 166 3.27 4.65 15.26
CA GLU A 166 3.07 4.21 16.64
C GLU A 166 2.86 2.70 16.77
N VAL A 167 2.35 2.02 15.73
CA VAL A 167 2.16 0.56 15.75
C VAL A 167 3.50 -0.16 15.88
N LYS A 168 3.64 -0.98 16.93
CA LYS A 168 4.79 -1.87 17.16
C LYS A 168 4.35 -3.32 17.01
N CYS A 169 4.98 -4.03 16.09
CA CYS A 169 4.81 -5.48 15.92
C CYS A 169 5.98 -6.21 16.62
N GLN A 170 5.72 -7.41 17.13
CA GLN A 170 6.60 -8.14 18.08
C GLN A 170 7.23 -9.38 17.46
#